data_AF-A0A0T6B0M1-F1
#
_entry.id   AF-A0A0T6B0M1-F1
#
_cell.length_a   1.000
_cell.length_b   1.000
_cell.length_c   1.000
_cell.angle_alpha   90.00
_cell.angle_beta   90.00
_cell.angle_gamma   90.00
#
_symmetry.space_group_name_H-M   'P 1'
#
loop_
_entity.id
_entity.type
_entity.pdbx_description
1 polymer ?
#
loop_
_entity_poly.entity_id
_entity_poly.type
_entity_poly.pdbx_seq_one_letter_code
_entity_poly.pdbx_strand_id
1 'polypeptide(L)'
;MRTLQKYIFFFRYANKMAIPAEAEEDPNVKQCYTKYEMIIDEFWVAYKEECFAKRECIEASELQNDIVKMNQDIKNLLHRNQSQWEKLNNIPNKENLLYLGKNYRACLTEQRNLMKQVKENLEAIATLEFQVKNMEDKWSRRGRYPIVDVNIFEVIQEEAHVNKIFLTSHLPQELENEKNLASVVEKSVDSSCPSRETLHKLVAQAKDEVQLLMNEKLSLYANTEDKLGPFRKQASTIAQKKLEESNDIKDSKSTIARIDEAIREKEIALFNVVGGEILHGDELKHFIAGLREKSTLYKNLRAQLQSFASEQGVVSRSLDVLKNIDPTIEDAFFNASATTLEKFPVEFLGNISDAKLLCKDFMQDIENLKTSIAQTHAHLAHTKKDVESISGTMNSVKDIFENATSTVAEEVSQLKEQLRETQSDIDSLEKTWKTTTQSLDKNEYIFNRLIDEMINDSDITGSESGSYLTALAKKKDENQLLVQKTQETVRRLEECKREEREIVEFYKHTEYLVLEKFEEED
;
A
#
# COMPACT_ATOMS: atom_id res chain seq x y z
N MET A 1 56.97 15.49 14.68
CA MET A 1 57.77 16.52 15.40
C MET A 1 57.15 16.97 16.73
N ARG A 2 55.87 17.36 16.79
CA ARG A 2 55.23 17.84 18.04
C ARG A 2 55.20 16.82 19.20
N THR A 3 55.13 15.52 18.89
CA THR A 3 55.16 14.43 19.90
C THR A 3 56.55 14.21 20.50
N LEU A 4 57.62 14.33 19.69
CA LEU A 4 59.00 14.19 20.16
C LEU A 4 59.40 15.35 21.07
N GLN A 5 58.98 16.57 20.75
CA GLN A 5 59.20 17.75 21.59
C GLN A 5 58.48 17.64 22.94
N LYS A 6 57.24 17.13 22.95
CA LYS A 6 56.51 16.82 24.19
C LYS A 6 57.22 15.74 25.00
N TYR A 7 57.71 14.69 24.35
CA TYR A 7 58.43 13.61 25.03
C TYR A 7 59.74 14.09 25.68
N ILE A 8 60.53 14.90 24.96
CA ILE A 8 61.77 15.51 25.49
C ILE A 8 61.45 16.46 26.66
N PHE A 9 60.37 17.23 26.56
CA PHE A 9 59.92 18.14 27.62
C PHE A 9 59.53 17.36 28.89
N PHE A 10 58.71 16.30 28.77
CA PHE A 10 58.34 15.47 29.92
C PHE A 10 59.52 14.69 30.50
N PHE A 11 60.43 14.19 29.65
CA PHE A 11 61.63 13.50 30.12
C PHE A 11 62.50 14.41 31.00
N ARG A 12 62.57 15.71 30.66
CA ARG A 12 63.36 16.69 31.42
C ARG A 12 62.70 17.15 32.72
N TYR A 13 61.37 17.25 32.77
CA TYR A 13 60.67 17.94 33.86
C TYR A 13 59.69 17.06 34.66
N ALA A 14 59.25 15.92 34.15
CA ALA A 14 58.19 15.10 34.75
C ALA A 14 58.61 13.66 35.05
N ASN A 15 59.87 13.27 34.75
CA ASN A 15 60.37 11.95 35.10
C ASN A 15 60.75 11.92 36.59
N LYS A 16 60.11 11.03 37.36
CA LYS A 16 60.41 10.87 38.78
C LYS A 16 61.83 10.34 38.94
N MET A 17 62.66 11.03 39.72
CA MET A 17 63.98 10.51 40.06
C MET A 17 63.85 9.35 41.06
N ALA A 18 64.36 8.17 40.70
CA ALA A 18 64.38 7.02 41.61
C ALA A 18 65.50 7.22 42.64
N ILE A 19 65.13 7.34 43.92
CA ILE A 19 66.08 7.43 45.03
C ILE A 19 66.37 6.01 45.54
N PRO A 20 67.63 5.62 45.78
CA PRO A 20 67.98 4.35 46.41
C PRO A 20 67.40 4.22 47.82
N ALA A 21 66.97 3.02 48.21
CA ALA A 21 66.28 2.75 49.49
C ALA A 21 67.08 3.17 50.74
N GLU A 22 68.41 3.24 50.65
CA GLU A 22 69.33 3.66 51.72
C GLU A 22 69.22 5.17 52.05
N ALA A 23 68.82 6.01 51.09
CA ALA A 23 68.65 7.45 51.28
C ALA A 23 67.20 7.83 51.68
N GLU A 24 66.27 6.88 51.70
CA GLU A 24 64.87 7.09 52.07
C GLU A 24 64.63 6.95 53.59
N GLU A 25 65.59 6.37 54.32
CA GLU A 25 65.54 6.25 55.79
C GLU A 25 65.74 7.61 56.50
N ASP A 26 66.39 8.57 55.84
CA ASP A 26 66.60 9.91 56.38
C ASP A 26 65.30 10.76 56.33
N PRO A 27 64.76 11.20 57.48
CA PRO A 27 63.46 11.87 57.54
C PRO A 27 63.40 13.20 56.78
N ASN A 28 64.53 13.90 56.65
CA ASN A 28 64.62 15.14 55.86
C ASN A 28 64.59 14.89 54.35
N VAL A 29 65.23 13.82 53.89
CA VAL A 29 65.24 13.44 52.46
C VAL A 29 63.85 12.96 52.04
N LYS A 30 63.18 12.19 52.90
CA LYS A 30 61.79 11.77 52.69
C LYS A 30 60.81 12.95 52.58
N GLN A 31 60.90 13.94 53.48
CA GLN A 31 60.07 15.14 53.40
C GLN A 31 60.32 15.96 52.12
N CYS A 32 61.58 16.07 51.69
CA CYS A 32 61.92 16.74 50.43
C CYS A 32 61.40 15.99 49.22
N TYR A 33 61.44 14.65 49.24
CA TYR A 33 60.89 13.82 48.18
C TYR A 33 59.36 13.93 48.10
N THR A 34 58.65 13.93 49.23
CA THR A 34 57.19 14.17 49.23
C THR A 34 56.83 15.55 48.66
N LYS A 35 57.58 16.60 49.01
CA LYS A 35 57.39 17.93 48.41
C LYS A 35 57.64 17.93 46.89
N TYR A 36 58.66 17.21 46.44
CA TYR A 36 58.96 17.03 45.02
C TYR A 36 57.84 16.28 44.29
N GLU A 37 57.29 15.22 44.87
CA GLU A 37 56.13 14.51 44.30
C GLU A 37 54.89 15.41 44.22
N MET A 38 54.61 16.19 45.26
CA MET A 38 53.51 17.17 45.24
C MET A 38 53.66 18.19 44.10
N ILE A 39 54.88 18.70 43.86
CA ILE A 39 55.15 19.66 42.78
C ILE A 39 54.99 19.00 41.40
N ILE A 40 55.36 17.72 41.24
CA ILE A 40 55.13 16.97 40.00
C ILE A 40 53.63 16.79 39.75
N ASP A 41 52.86 16.46 40.79
CA ASP A 41 51.42 16.29 40.67
C ASP A 41 50.72 17.63 40.34
N GLU A 42 51.14 18.73 40.98
CA GLU A 42 50.69 20.09 40.68
C GLU A 42 51.03 20.50 39.23
N PHE A 43 52.23 20.15 38.75
CA PHE A 43 52.63 20.37 37.36
C PHE A 43 51.70 19.64 36.37
N TRP A 44 51.30 18.39 36.67
CA TRP A 44 50.40 17.65 35.80
C TRP A 44 48.98 18.23 35.78
N VAL A 45 48.51 18.77 36.91
CA VAL A 45 47.22 19.48 36.97
C VAL A 45 47.29 20.75 36.11
N ALA A 46 48.29 21.60 36.34
CA ALA A 46 48.48 22.84 35.56
C ALA A 46 48.68 22.56 34.05
N TYR A 47 49.42 21.52 33.69
CA TYR A 47 49.61 21.14 32.29
C TYR A 47 48.32 20.62 31.63
N LYS A 48 47.48 19.88 32.37
CA LYS A 48 46.16 19.45 31.89
C LYS A 48 45.23 20.64 31.69
N GLU A 49 45.22 21.59 32.62
CA GLU A 49 44.47 22.85 32.51
C GLU A 49 44.95 23.69 31.32
N GLU A 50 46.27 23.81 31.10
CA GLU A 50 46.83 24.52 29.95
C GLU A 50 46.47 23.82 28.63
N CYS A 51 46.48 22.48 28.59
CA CYS A 51 46.05 21.72 27.42
C CYS A 51 44.57 21.90 27.12
N PHE A 52 43.74 21.96 28.17
CA PHE A 52 42.31 22.21 28.06
C PHE A 52 42.05 23.64 27.55
N ALA A 53 42.66 24.65 28.16
CA ALA A 53 42.59 26.04 27.71
C ALA A 53 43.09 26.23 26.27
N LYS A 54 44.14 25.50 25.85
CA LYS A 54 44.61 25.52 24.45
C LYS A 54 43.59 24.94 23.47
N ARG A 55 42.83 23.91 23.86
CA ARG A 55 41.73 23.39 23.02
C ARG A 55 40.60 24.39 22.94
N GLU A 56 40.20 24.98 24.06
CA GLU A 56 39.17 26.04 24.08
C GLU A 56 39.57 27.25 23.25
N CYS A 57 40.85 27.66 23.26
CA CYS A 57 41.34 28.72 22.40
C CYS A 57 41.29 28.37 20.90
N ILE A 58 41.50 27.10 20.53
CA ILE A 58 41.36 26.64 19.13
C ILE A 58 39.88 26.67 18.73
N GLU A 59 38.98 26.16 19.57
CA GLU A 59 37.53 26.20 19.34
C GLU A 59 37.01 27.65 19.26
N ALA A 60 37.48 28.54 20.14
CA ALA A 60 37.17 29.96 20.09
C ALA A 60 37.71 30.64 18.82
N SER A 61 38.89 30.24 18.35
CA SER A 61 39.43 30.75 17.08
C SER A 61 38.64 30.26 15.87
N GLU A 62 38.14 29.03 15.88
CA GLU A 62 37.25 28.51 14.83
C GLU A 62 35.92 29.27 14.81
N LEU A 63 35.31 29.48 15.98
CA LEU A 63 34.11 30.32 16.12
C LEU A 63 34.35 31.75 15.64
N GLN A 64 35.50 32.35 15.97
CA GLN A 64 35.87 33.67 15.49
C GLN A 64 35.98 33.71 13.95
N ASN A 65 36.60 32.68 13.35
CA ASN A 65 36.71 32.58 11.90
C ASN A 65 35.34 32.42 11.24
N ASP A 66 34.43 31.64 11.83
CA ASP A 66 33.08 31.48 11.30
C ASP A 66 32.24 32.74 11.47
N ILE A 67 32.38 33.49 12.57
CA ILE A 67 31.78 34.82 12.73
C ILE A 67 32.29 35.78 11.64
N VAL A 68 33.58 35.74 11.30
CA VAL A 68 34.13 36.56 10.22
C VAL A 68 33.51 36.18 8.87
N LYS A 69 33.35 34.89 8.57
CA LYS A 69 32.67 34.41 7.35
C LYS A 69 31.20 34.84 7.31
N MET A 70 30.45 34.63 8.39
CA MET A 70 29.04 35.03 8.49
C MET A 70 28.88 36.55 8.28
N ASN A 71 29.77 37.35 8.85
CA ASN A 71 29.77 38.80 8.64
C ASN A 71 30.06 39.18 7.18
N GLN A 72 30.94 38.44 6.50
CA GLN A 72 31.20 38.63 5.08
C GLN A 72 29.97 38.26 4.25
N ASP A 73 29.27 37.17 4.57
CA ASP A 73 28.04 36.76 3.90
C ASP A 73 26.92 37.79 4.10
N ILE A 74 26.76 38.34 5.31
CA ILE A 74 25.82 39.44 5.59
C ILE A 74 26.15 40.66 4.71
N LYS A 75 27.42 41.05 4.61
CA LYS A 75 27.84 42.17 3.75
C LYS A 75 27.52 41.89 2.27
N ASN A 76 27.80 40.67 1.79
CA ASN A 76 27.49 40.26 0.43
C ASN A 76 25.98 40.29 0.16
N LEU A 77 25.17 39.81 1.09
CA LEU A 77 23.70 39.85 1.02
C LEU A 77 23.17 41.28 1.02
N LEU A 78 23.70 42.15 1.88
CA LEU A 78 23.32 43.57 1.92
C LEU A 78 23.66 44.27 0.61
N HIS A 79 24.85 44.05 0.05
CA HIS A 79 25.23 44.61 -1.25
C HIS A 79 24.31 44.08 -2.38
N ARG A 80 24.00 42.78 -2.38
CA ARG A 80 23.06 42.20 -3.34
C ARG A 80 21.66 42.80 -3.20
N ASN A 81 21.19 42.99 -1.98
CA ASN A 81 19.90 43.59 -1.67
C ASN A 81 19.84 45.05 -2.12
N GLN A 82 20.89 45.84 -1.85
CA GLN A 82 21.03 47.21 -2.37
C GLN A 82 20.97 47.26 -3.90
N SER A 83 21.73 46.40 -4.58
CA SER A 83 21.69 46.32 -6.05
C SER A 83 20.31 45.91 -6.60
N GLN A 84 19.58 45.06 -5.88
CA GLN A 84 18.20 44.71 -6.23
C GLN A 84 17.24 45.87 -5.98
N TRP A 85 17.38 46.60 -4.88
CA TRP A 85 16.61 47.82 -4.58
C TRP A 85 16.81 48.90 -5.63
N GLU A 86 18.04 49.11 -6.09
CA GLU A 86 18.35 50.06 -7.16
C GLU A 86 17.61 49.73 -8.45
N LYS A 87 17.55 48.44 -8.82
CA LYS A 87 16.79 47.96 -9.99
C LYS A 87 15.27 48.15 -9.85
N LEU A 88 14.75 48.09 -8.62
CA LEU A 88 13.33 48.24 -8.31
C LEU A 88 12.85 49.70 -8.26
N ASN A 89 13.76 50.68 -8.22
CA ASN A 89 13.40 52.10 -8.10
C ASN A 89 12.60 52.65 -9.29
N ASN A 90 12.71 52.03 -10.47
CA ASN A 90 12.02 52.45 -11.68
C ASN A 90 10.61 51.84 -11.84
N ILE A 91 10.17 50.99 -10.91
CA ILE A 91 8.88 50.29 -10.99
C ILE A 91 7.81 51.08 -10.22
N PRO A 92 6.68 51.45 -10.85
CA PRO A 92 5.56 52.09 -10.16
C PRO A 92 4.91 51.13 -9.16
N ASN A 93 4.42 51.66 -8.04
CA ASN A 93 3.77 50.88 -6.97
C ASN A 93 4.63 49.73 -6.39
N LYS A 94 5.96 49.95 -6.29
CA LYS A 94 6.93 48.96 -5.83
C LYS A 94 6.64 48.38 -4.43
N GLU A 95 6.15 49.20 -3.50
CA GLU A 95 5.92 48.77 -2.12
C GLU A 95 4.77 47.76 -2.01
N ASN A 96 3.63 48.02 -2.68
CA ASN A 96 2.54 47.06 -2.73
C ASN A 96 2.93 45.79 -3.50
N LEU A 97 3.69 45.91 -4.59
CA LEU A 97 4.17 44.75 -5.33
C LEU A 97 5.12 43.87 -4.50
N LEU A 98 6.02 44.48 -3.71
CA LEU A 98 6.90 43.77 -2.79
C LEU A 98 6.12 43.15 -1.62
N TYR A 99 5.10 43.83 -1.11
CA TYR A 99 4.21 43.28 -0.08
C TYR A 99 3.45 42.04 -0.59
N LEU A 100 2.86 42.12 -1.79
CA LEU A 100 2.20 40.99 -2.44
C LEU A 100 3.19 39.86 -2.76
N GLY A 101 4.39 40.19 -3.26
CA GLY A 101 5.44 39.21 -3.53
C GLY A 101 5.96 38.51 -2.27
N LYS A 102 6.04 39.22 -1.15
CA LYS A 102 6.39 38.65 0.17
C LYS A 102 5.30 37.69 0.63
N ASN A 103 4.03 38.08 0.56
CA ASN A 103 2.91 37.23 0.92
C ASN A 103 2.81 36.00 0.02
N TYR A 104 3.00 36.17 -1.29
CA TYR A 104 3.04 35.07 -2.25
C TYR A 104 4.18 34.09 -1.96
N ARG A 105 5.38 34.59 -1.63
CA ARG A 105 6.49 33.72 -1.21
C ARG A 105 6.19 32.99 0.10
N ALA A 106 5.61 33.67 1.09
CA ALA A 106 5.22 33.04 2.35
C ALA A 106 4.21 31.91 2.12
N CYS A 107 3.18 32.17 1.31
CA CYS A 107 2.18 31.18 0.92
C CYS A 107 2.81 30.00 0.15
N LEU A 108 3.72 30.27 -0.80
CA LEU A 108 4.47 29.20 -1.50
C LEU A 108 5.35 28.37 -0.57
N THR A 109 5.99 28.98 0.43
CA THR A 109 6.79 28.22 1.41
C THR A 109 5.91 27.37 2.31
N GLU A 110 4.75 27.89 2.72
CA GLU A 110 3.77 27.15 3.50
C GLU A 110 3.19 25.98 2.70
N GLN A 111 2.79 26.22 1.44
CA GLN A 111 2.35 25.17 0.52
C GLN A 111 3.40 24.07 0.37
N ARG A 112 4.68 24.41 0.19
CA ARG A 112 5.75 23.40 0.11
C ARG A 112 5.91 22.62 1.41
N ASN A 113 5.79 23.27 2.57
CA ASN A 113 5.87 22.60 3.86
C ASN A 113 4.69 21.65 4.06
N LEU A 114 3.47 22.07 3.72
CA LEU A 114 2.27 21.22 3.75
C LEU A 114 2.41 20.04 2.79
N MET A 115 2.89 20.25 1.57
CA MET A 115 3.14 19.16 0.61
C MET A 115 4.18 18.16 1.13
N LYS A 116 5.24 18.63 1.82
CA LYS A 116 6.20 17.74 2.48
C LYS A 116 5.53 16.92 3.59
N GLN A 117 4.74 17.56 4.44
CA GLN A 117 3.99 16.86 5.50
C GLN A 117 3.00 15.83 4.95
N VAL A 118 2.26 16.17 3.88
CA VAL A 118 1.34 15.24 3.21
C VAL A 118 2.12 14.04 2.67
N LYS A 119 3.26 14.28 2.02
CA LYS A 119 4.11 13.19 1.52
C LYS A 119 4.63 12.30 2.65
N GLU A 120 5.15 12.88 3.73
CA GLU A 120 5.62 12.14 4.91
C GLU A 120 4.50 11.32 5.56
N ASN A 121 3.29 11.88 5.67
CA ASN A 121 2.13 11.19 6.21
C ASN A 121 1.66 10.04 5.30
N LEU A 122 1.64 10.24 3.99
CA LEU A 122 1.29 9.17 3.03
C LEU A 122 2.31 8.03 3.05
N GLU A 123 3.60 8.36 3.13
CA GLU A 123 4.67 7.36 3.30
C GLU A 123 4.50 6.60 4.62
N ALA A 124 4.18 7.29 5.72
CA ALA A 124 3.91 6.67 7.00
C ALA A 124 2.70 5.72 6.94
N ILE A 125 1.58 6.15 6.34
CA ILE A 125 0.40 5.30 6.14
C ILE A 125 0.75 4.06 5.31
N ALA A 126 1.43 4.23 4.18
CA ALA A 126 1.83 3.10 3.33
C ALA A 126 2.73 2.10 4.08
N THR A 127 3.65 2.58 4.92
CA THR A 127 4.47 1.68 5.76
C THR A 127 3.65 0.94 6.81
N LEU A 128 2.66 1.58 7.42
CA LEU A 128 1.75 0.96 8.39
C LEU A 128 0.85 -0.07 7.72
N GLU A 129 0.25 0.25 6.58
CA GLU A 129 -0.54 -0.67 5.77
C GLU A 129 0.28 -1.90 5.35
N PHE A 130 1.52 -1.70 4.92
CA PHE A 130 2.43 -2.81 4.61
C PHE A 130 2.73 -3.69 5.83
N GLN A 131 2.91 -3.08 7.02
CA GLN A 131 3.10 -3.84 8.26
C GLN A 131 1.86 -4.65 8.64
N VAL A 132 0.67 -4.05 8.52
CA VAL A 132 -0.62 -4.72 8.77
C VAL A 132 -0.78 -5.90 7.82
N LYS A 133 -0.64 -5.67 6.50
CA LYS A 133 -0.71 -6.74 5.48
C LYS A 133 0.28 -7.86 5.76
N ASN A 134 1.53 -7.54 6.10
CA ASN A 134 2.52 -8.55 6.46
C ASN A 134 2.14 -9.36 7.70
N MET A 135 1.53 -8.72 8.71
CA MET A 135 1.05 -9.44 9.89
C MET A 135 -0.12 -10.34 9.52
N GLU A 136 -1.12 -9.83 8.81
CA GLU A 136 -2.26 -10.61 8.31
C GLU A 136 -1.84 -11.81 7.46
N ASP A 137 -0.84 -11.65 6.59
CA ASP A 137 -0.31 -12.75 5.78
C ASP A 137 0.37 -13.81 6.65
N LYS A 138 1.12 -13.40 7.69
CA LYS A 138 1.70 -14.35 8.68
C LYS A 138 0.61 -15.08 9.47
N TRP A 139 -0.44 -14.37 9.87
CA TRP A 139 -1.59 -14.96 10.58
C TRP A 139 -2.35 -15.95 9.68
N SER A 140 -2.64 -15.56 8.44
CA SER A 140 -3.32 -16.39 7.44
C SER A 140 -2.53 -17.65 7.10
N ARG A 141 -1.21 -17.53 6.95
CA ARG A 141 -0.32 -18.69 6.74
C ARG A 141 -0.36 -19.65 7.92
N ARG A 142 -0.39 -19.17 9.17
CA ARG A 142 -0.53 -20.05 10.35
C ARG A 142 -1.83 -20.84 10.39
N GLY A 143 -2.93 -20.28 9.89
CA GLY A 143 -4.23 -20.96 9.84
C GLY A 143 -4.38 -21.96 8.69
N ARG A 144 -3.65 -21.77 7.57
CA ARG A 144 -3.78 -22.59 6.35
C ARG A 144 -2.98 -23.90 6.36
N TYR A 145 -1.96 -24.03 7.19
CA TYR A 145 -1.19 -25.27 7.30
C TYR A 145 -1.66 -26.09 8.51
N PRO A 146 -2.37 -27.22 8.31
CA PRO A 146 -2.52 -28.19 9.38
C PRO A 146 -1.11 -28.64 9.80
N ILE A 147 -0.89 -28.76 11.11
CA ILE A 147 0.37 -29.21 11.72
C ILE A 147 0.62 -30.65 11.24
N VAL A 148 1.18 -30.82 10.05
CA VAL A 148 1.49 -32.12 9.45
C VAL A 148 2.85 -32.02 8.78
N ASP A 149 3.83 -32.69 9.40
CA ASP A 149 5.12 -33.22 8.92
C ASP A 149 6.03 -32.42 7.97
N VAL A 150 5.78 -31.13 7.74
CA VAL A 150 6.82 -30.23 7.22
C VAL A 150 7.57 -29.66 8.40
N ASN A 151 8.90 -29.80 8.43
CA ASN A 151 9.75 -29.24 9.47
C ASN A 151 9.68 -27.70 9.37
N ILE A 152 8.68 -27.07 10.02
CA ILE A 152 8.41 -25.63 10.00
C ILE A 152 9.67 -24.82 10.33
N PHE A 153 10.55 -25.40 11.15
CA PHE A 153 11.83 -24.83 11.49
C PHE A 153 12.77 -24.67 10.28
N GLU A 154 12.87 -25.69 9.41
CA GLU A 154 13.69 -25.64 8.19
C GLU A 154 13.16 -24.58 7.22
N VAL A 155 11.83 -24.51 7.02
CA VAL A 155 11.21 -23.50 6.15
C VAL A 155 11.46 -22.08 6.68
N ILE A 156 11.30 -21.85 7.98
CA ILE A 156 11.59 -20.54 8.61
C ILE A 156 13.09 -20.21 8.51
N GLN A 157 13.96 -21.21 8.65
CA GLN A 157 15.41 -21.02 8.54
C GLN A 157 15.81 -20.65 7.11
N GLU A 158 15.22 -21.28 6.11
CA GLU A 158 15.42 -20.95 4.69
C GLU A 158 14.85 -19.56 4.36
N GLU A 159 13.64 -19.23 4.79
CA GLU A 159 13.06 -17.88 4.62
C GLU A 159 13.93 -16.80 5.29
N ALA A 160 14.42 -17.06 6.51
CA ALA A 160 15.33 -16.15 7.21
C ALA A 160 16.67 -15.99 6.48
N HIS A 161 17.20 -17.07 5.88
CA HIS A 161 18.42 -17.02 5.08
C HIS A 161 18.22 -16.20 3.80
N VAL A 162 17.13 -16.43 3.08
CA VAL A 162 16.76 -15.67 1.88
C VAL A 162 16.59 -14.18 2.22
N ASN A 163 15.83 -13.86 3.28
CA ASN A 163 15.65 -12.47 3.73
C ASN A 163 16.97 -11.82 4.15
N LYS A 164 17.89 -12.58 4.76
CA LYS A 164 19.23 -12.08 5.09
C LYS A 164 20.03 -11.74 3.83
N ILE A 165 19.93 -12.52 2.75
CA ILE A 165 20.60 -12.22 1.47
C ILE A 165 20.05 -10.92 0.87
N PHE A 166 18.71 -10.74 0.87
CA PHE A 166 18.07 -9.51 0.39
C PHE A 166 18.49 -8.28 1.21
N LEU A 167 18.50 -8.39 2.54
CA LEU A 167 18.89 -7.29 3.44
C LEU A 167 20.37 -6.91 3.37
N THR A 168 21.26 -7.86 3.09
CA THR A 168 22.71 -7.62 3.13
C THR A 168 23.30 -7.20 1.79
N SER A 169 22.69 -7.57 0.66
CA SER A 169 23.28 -7.30 -0.66
C SER A 169 22.38 -6.49 -1.58
N HIS A 170 21.12 -6.88 -1.75
CA HIS A 170 20.26 -6.33 -2.80
C HIS A 170 19.62 -5.00 -2.40
N LEU A 171 18.90 -5.00 -1.27
CA LEU A 171 18.12 -3.84 -0.83
C LEU A 171 19.00 -2.61 -0.52
N PRO A 172 20.19 -2.75 0.10
CA PRO A 172 21.09 -1.61 0.31
C PRO A 172 21.61 -1.00 -0.99
N GLN A 173 21.94 -1.84 -1.99
CA GLN A 173 22.41 -1.38 -3.29
C GLN A 173 21.31 -0.65 -4.07
N GLU A 174 20.09 -1.18 -4.08
CA GLU A 174 18.93 -0.51 -4.67
C GLU A 174 18.64 0.83 -3.99
N LEU A 175 18.69 0.86 -2.64
CA LEU A 175 18.47 2.08 -1.87
C LEU A 175 19.54 3.14 -2.14
N GLU A 176 20.81 2.74 -2.25
CA GLU A 176 21.91 3.66 -2.58
C GLU A 176 21.75 4.22 -4.00
N ASN A 177 21.37 3.37 -4.96
CA ASN A 177 21.09 3.81 -6.33
C ASN A 177 19.94 4.80 -6.41
N GLU A 178 18.82 4.53 -5.74
CA GLU A 178 17.67 5.46 -5.65
C GLU A 178 18.05 6.78 -4.96
N LYS A 179 18.79 6.73 -3.85
CA LYS A 179 19.29 7.94 -3.18
C LYS A 179 20.22 8.75 -4.08
N ASN A 180 21.07 8.08 -4.87
CA ASN A 180 21.95 8.76 -5.82
C ASN A 180 21.15 9.43 -6.94
N LEU A 181 20.12 8.76 -7.49
CA LEU A 181 19.22 9.35 -8.48
C LEU A 181 18.46 10.55 -7.91
N ALA A 182 17.89 10.42 -6.72
CA ALA A 182 17.21 11.52 -6.04
C ALA A 182 18.15 12.72 -5.79
N SER A 183 19.38 12.47 -5.34
CA SER A 183 20.39 13.52 -5.16
C SER A 183 20.76 14.22 -6.47
N VAL A 184 20.83 13.49 -7.58
CA VAL A 184 21.09 14.07 -8.91
C VAL A 184 19.92 14.96 -9.34
N VAL A 185 18.68 14.51 -9.15
CA VAL A 185 17.48 15.30 -9.46
C VAL A 185 17.44 16.56 -8.60
N GLU A 186 17.69 16.47 -7.30
CA GLU A 186 17.71 17.61 -6.38
C GLU A 186 18.76 18.64 -6.78
N LYS A 187 20.00 18.18 -7.06
CA LYS A 187 21.06 19.04 -7.58
C LYS A 187 20.71 19.67 -8.93
N SER A 188 19.96 18.98 -9.79
CA SER A 188 19.52 19.52 -11.08
C SER A 188 18.48 20.65 -10.94
N VAL A 189 17.71 20.66 -9.85
CA VAL A 189 16.71 21.70 -9.57
C VAL A 189 17.36 22.93 -8.92
N ASP A 190 18.38 22.72 -8.08
CA ASP A 190 19.08 23.78 -7.35
C ASP A 190 20.15 24.51 -8.18
N SER A 191 20.76 23.84 -9.15
CA SER A 191 21.79 24.43 -10.03
C SER A 191 21.23 24.83 -11.40
N SER A 192 21.75 25.91 -11.98
CA SER A 192 21.45 26.26 -13.37
C SER A 192 21.91 25.12 -14.26
N CYS A 193 20.94 24.43 -14.87
CA CYS A 193 21.16 23.16 -15.56
C CYS A 193 22.33 23.26 -16.56
N PRO A 194 23.39 22.44 -16.42
CA PRO A 194 24.41 22.36 -17.46
C PRO A 194 23.74 21.90 -18.76
N SER A 195 24.04 22.58 -19.87
CA SER A 195 23.44 22.29 -21.18
C SER A 195 23.59 20.79 -21.49
N ARG A 196 22.53 20.17 -22.04
CA ARG A 196 22.49 18.75 -22.42
C ARG A 196 23.73 18.30 -23.22
N GLU A 197 24.28 19.20 -24.03
CA GLU A 197 25.52 18.96 -24.79
C GLU A 197 26.76 18.77 -23.91
N THR A 198 26.87 19.51 -22.80
CA THR A 198 27.98 19.39 -21.85
C THR A 198 27.92 18.07 -21.08
N LEU A 199 26.73 17.60 -20.72
CA LEU A 199 26.52 16.29 -20.10
C LEU A 199 26.87 15.15 -21.06
N HIS A 200 26.43 15.22 -22.33
CA HIS A 200 26.79 14.22 -23.33
C HIS A 200 28.30 14.16 -23.58
N LYS A 201 28.99 15.31 -23.58
CA LYS A 201 30.46 15.36 -23.69
C LYS A 201 31.14 14.71 -22.48
N LEU A 202 30.66 14.98 -21.27
CA LEU A 202 31.21 14.37 -20.05
C LEU A 202 31.01 12.85 -20.02
N VAL A 203 29.83 12.38 -20.41
CA VAL A 203 29.52 10.94 -20.49
C VAL A 203 30.36 10.26 -21.57
N ALA A 204 30.56 10.90 -22.73
CA ALA A 204 31.45 10.38 -23.76
C ALA A 204 32.90 10.29 -23.26
N GLN A 205 33.41 11.33 -22.59
CA GLN A 205 34.75 11.32 -21.99
C GLN A 205 34.92 10.22 -20.94
N ALA A 206 33.95 10.06 -20.03
CA ALA A 206 33.98 8.99 -19.04
C ALA A 206 33.93 7.60 -19.68
N LYS A 207 33.14 7.42 -20.74
CA LYS A 207 33.08 6.17 -21.50
C LYS A 207 34.42 5.85 -22.17
N ASP A 208 35.05 6.84 -22.78
CA ASP A 208 36.35 6.69 -23.43
C ASP A 208 37.45 6.38 -22.40
N GLU A 209 37.43 7.02 -21.23
CA GLU A 209 38.35 6.75 -20.12
C GLU A 209 38.15 5.35 -19.54
N VAL A 210 36.91 4.91 -19.34
CA VAL A 210 36.60 3.53 -18.91
C VAL A 210 37.07 2.51 -19.95
N GLN A 211 36.92 2.80 -21.24
CA GLN A 211 37.37 1.91 -22.31
C GLN A 211 38.91 1.85 -22.36
N LEU A 212 39.60 2.96 -22.12
CA LEU A 212 41.07 3.00 -22.02
C LEU A 212 41.55 2.18 -20.82
N LEU A 213 40.97 2.40 -19.64
CA LEU A 213 41.28 1.64 -18.42
C LEU A 213 40.97 0.14 -18.57
N MET A 214 39.90 -0.20 -19.29
CA MET A 214 39.56 -1.60 -19.59
C MET A 214 40.60 -2.23 -20.53
N ASN A 215 41.05 -1.50 -21.55
CA ASN A 215 42.10 -1.96 -22.47
C ASN A 215 43.45 -2.10 -21.74
N GLU A 216 43.78 -1.18 -20.84
CA GLU A 216 44.97 -1.26 -19.98
C GLU A 216 44.90 -2.48 -19.05
N LYS A 217 43.74 -2.71 -18.42
CA LYS A 217 43.48 -3.90 -17.60
C LYS A 217 43.60 -5.19 -18.41
N LEU A 218 43.07 -5.25 -19.63
CA LEU A 218 43.19 -6.41 -20.53
C LEU A 218 44.64 -6.64 -20.97
N SER A 219 45.40 -5.57 -21.23
CA SER A 219 46.84 -5.67 -21.54
C SER A 219 47.66 -6.18 -20.35
N LEU A 220 47.31 -5.83 -19.12
CA LEU A 220 47.98 -6.32 -17.91
C LEU A 220 47.70 -7.82 -17.68
N TYR A 221 46.48 -8.29 -17.99
CA TYR A 221 46.14 -9.72 -17.95
C TYR A 221 46.80 -10.53 -19.07
N ALA A 222 47.15 -9.92 -20.20
CA ALA A 222 47.89 -10.60 -21.26
C ALA A 222 49.36 -10.85 -20.89
N ASN A 223 49.94 -9.99 -20.06
CA ASN A 223 51.37 -10.02 -19.68
C ASN A 223 51.65 -10.78 -18.37
N THR A 224 50.62 -11.16 -17.61
CA THR A 224 50.75 -11.93 -16.36
C THR A 224 49.87 -13.18 -16.44
N GLU A 225 50.45 -14.37 -16.19
CA GLU A 225 49.66 -15.62 -16.12
C GLU A 225 48.68 -15.55 -14.95
N ASP A 226 47.47 -15.11 -15.25
CA ASP A 226 46.41 -14.89 -14.28
C ASP A 226 45.77 -16.21 -13.81
N LYS A 227 46.42 -16.88 -12.86
CA LYS A 227 45.90 -18.10 -12.21
C LYS A 227 44.57 -17.87 -11.47
N LEU A 228 44.23 -16.61 -11.16
CA LEU A 228 42.98 -16.23 -10.49
C LEU A 228 41.86 -15.89 -11.49
N GLY A 229 42.16 -15.75 -12.77
CA GLY A 229 41.18 -15.44 -13.83
C GLY A 229 40.03 -16.43 -13.90
N PRO A 230 40.27 -17.76 -13.91
CA PRO A 230 39.21 -18.77 -13.86
C PRO A 230 38.34 -18.66 -12.62
N PHE A 231 38.93 -18.41 -11.44
CA PHE A 231 38.18 -18.24 -10.19
C PHE A 231 37.36 -16.96 -10.17
N ARG A 232 37.84 -15.85 -10.77
CA ARG A 232 37.05 -14.63 -10.96
C ARG A 232 35.90 -14.84 -11.91
N LYS A 233 36.12 -15.56 -13.02
CA LYS A 233 35.04 -15.94 -13.95
C LYS A 233 34.01 -16.81 -13.25
N GLN A 234 34.45 -17.83 -12.52
CA GLN A 234 33.58 -18.70 -11.74
C GLN A 234 32.80 -17.92 -10.67
N ALA A 235 33.45 -17.04 -9.91
CA ALA A 235 32.79 -16.18 -8.93
C ALA A 235 31.78 -15.23 -9.59
N SER A 236 32.10 -14.67 -10.76
CA SER A 236 31.17 -13.84 -11.55
C SER A 236 29.98 -14.65 -12.05
N THR A 237 30.18 -15.86 -12.55
CA THR A 237 29.10 -16.74 -13.00
C THR A 237 28.24 -17.18 -11.82
N ILE A 238 28.83 -17.51 -10.67
CA ILE A 238 28.07 -17.85 -9.45
C ILE A 238 27.29 -16.62 -8.96
N ALA A 239 27.88 -15.42 -8.99
CA ALA A 239 27.20 -14.19 -8.61
C ALA A 239 26.04 -13.88 -9.56
N GLN A 240 26.22 -14.06 -10.87
CA GLN A 240 25.15 -13.89 -11.87
C GLN A 240 24.04 -14.91 -11.67
N LYS A 241 24.36 -16.20 -11.48
CA LYS A 241 23.36 -17.24 -11.18
C LYS A 241 22.60 -16.95 -9.87
N LYS A 242 23.32 -16.52 -8.83
CA LYS A 242 22.70 -16.11 -7.56
C LYS A 242 21.76 -14.92 -7.75
N LEU A 243 22.11 -13.97 -8.62
CA LEU A 243 21.26 -12.83 -8.95
C LEU A 243 20.03 -13.26 -9.75
N GLU A 244 20.20 -14.16 -10.72
CA GLU A 244 19.12 -14.75 -11.53
C GLU A 244 18.12 -15.51 -10.63
N GLU A 245 18.60 -16.44 -9.80
CA GLU A 245 17.78 -17.16 -8.83
C GLU A 245 17.10 -16.21 -7.82
N SER A 246 17.78 -15.15 -7.40
CA SER A 246 17.19 -14.14 -6.52
C SER A 246 16.07 -13.34 -7.21
N ASN A 247 16.20 -13.07 -8.50
CA ASN A 247 15.15 -12.44 -9.30
C ASN A 247 13.98 -13.39 -9.52
N ASP A 248 14.23 -14.67 -9.81
CA ASP A 248 13.18 -15.69 -9.92
C ASP A 248 12.38 -15.85 -8.63
N ILE A 249 13.05 -15.77 -7.46
CA ILE A 249 12.38 -15.76 -6.16
C ILE A 249 11.53 -14.50 -5.98
N LYS A 250 12.02 -13.32 -6.42
CA LYS A 250 11.27 -12.06 -6.36
C LYS A 250 10.03 -12.12 -7.26
N ASP A 251 10.18 -12.65 -8.47
CA ASP A 251 9.10 -12.82 -9.43
C ASP A 251 8.08 -13.83 -8.92
N SER A 252 8.51 -14.98 -8.40
CA SER A 252 7.64 -15.96 -7.76
C SER A 252 6.86 -15.35 -6.58
N LYS A 253 7.52 -14.60 -5.70
CA LYS A 253 6.85 -13.86 -4.61
C LYS A 253 5.83 -12.85 -5.14
N SER A 254 6.15 -12.14 -6.23
CA SER A 254 5.21 -11.19 -6.86
C SER A 254 3.99 -11.89 -7.46
N THR A 255 4.17 -13.08 -8.07
CA THR A 255 3.07 -13.86 -8.62
C THR A 255 2.17 -14.42 -7.52
N ILE A 256 2.74 -14.88 -6.39
CA ILE A 256 1.98 -15.27 -5.19
C ILE A 256 1.17 -14.09 -4.68
N ALA A 257 1.79 -12.92 -4.52
CA ALA A 257 1.08 -11.72 -4.06
C ALA A 257 -0.07 -11.32 -5.00
N ARG A 258 0.13 -11.46 -6.33
CA ARG A 258 -0.93 -11.20 -7.32
C ARG A 258 -2.08 -12.21 -7.22
N ILE A 259 -1.77 -13.47 -6.98
CA ILE A 259 -2.80 -14.52 -6.80
C ILE A 259 -3.55 -14.30 -5.49
N ASP A 260 -2.86 -13.97 -4.40
CA ASP A 260 -3.48 -13.65 -3.10
C ASP A 260 -4.39 -12.42 -3.21
N GLU A 261 -3.99 -11.38 -3.95
CA GLU A 261 -4.85 -10.22 -4.21
C GLU A 261 -6.09 -10.61 -5.02
N ALA A 262 -5.93 -11.41 -6.08
CA ALA A 262 -7.05 -11.92 -6.86
C ALA A 262 -7.99 -12.80 -6.00
N ILE A 263 -7.47 -13.58 -5.05
CA ILE A 263 -8.29 -14.34 -4.10
C ILE A 263 -9.08 -13.38 -3.22
N ARG A 264 -8.46 -12.34 -2.63
CA ARG A 264 -9.17 -11.34 -1.82
C ARG A 264 -10.26 -10.61 -2.61
N GLU A 265 -9.97 -10.19 -3.85
CA GLU A 265 -10.98 -9.58 -4.71
C GLU A 265 -12.17 -10.50 -4.95
N LYS A 266 -11.93 -11.80 -5.18
CA LYS A 266 -12.99 -12.80 -5.34
C LYS A 266 -13.74 -13.07 -4.03
N GLU A 267 -13.06 -13.08 -2.89
CA GLU A 267 -13.68 -13.20 -1.57
C GLU A 267 -14.61 -12.02 -1.28
N ILE A 268 -14.17 -10.79 -1.55
CA ILE A 268 -14.99 -9.58 -1.41
C ILE A 268 -16.18 -9.61 -2.37
N ALA A 269 -15.96 -10.00 -3.63
CA ALA A 269 -17.04 -10.14 -4.60
C ALA A 269 -18.07 -11.21 -4.17
N LEU A 270 -17.61 -12.36 -3.66
CA LEU A 270 -18.46 -13.41 -3.13
C LEU A 270 -19.24 -12.96 -1.89
N PHE A 271 -18.60 -12.22 -0.99
CA PHE A 271 -19.23 -11.64 0.19
C PHE A 271 -20.36 -10.68 -0.19
N ASN A 272 -20.12 -9.80 -1.17
CA ASN A 272 -21.12 -8.85 -1.67
C ASN A 272 -22.29 -9.53 -2.38
N VAL A 273 -22.07 -10.65 -3.09
CA VAL A 273 -23.11 -11.38 -3.82
C VAL A 273 -23.96 -12.26 -2.90
N VAL A 274 -23.34 -12.92 -1.91
CA VAL A 274 -24.03 -13.90 -1.04
C VAL A 274 -24.56 -13.27 0.24
N GLY A 275 -24.08 -12.09 0.63
CA GLY A 275 -24.58 -11.34 1.78
C GLY A 275 -24.30 -12.03 3.12
N GLY A 276 -23.29 -12.90 3.18
CA GLY A 276 -22.93 -13.66 4.37
C GLY A 276 -21.62 -14.42 4.22
N GLU A 277 -21.07 -14.84 5.36
CA GLU A 277 -19.85 -15.65 5.45
C GLU A 277 -20.10 -17.04 4.85
N ILE A 278 -19.50 -17.31 3.69
CA ILE A 278 -19.61 -18.61 3.05
C ILE A 278 -18.63 -19.54 3.77
N LEU A 279 -19.12 -20.40 4.65
CA LEU A 279 -18.28 -21.39 5.33
C LEU A 279 -17.78 -22.43 4.32
N HIS A 280 -16.46 -22.63 4.27
CA HIS A 280 -15.82 -23.59 3.37
C HIS A 280 -15.14 -24.72 4.17
N GLY A 281 -15.02 -25.89 3.53
CA GLY A 281 -14.20 -27.01 4.01
C GLY A 281 -14.55 -27.49 5.42
N ASP A 282 -13.59 -27.35 6.35
CA ASP A 282 -13.71 -27.85 7.72
C ASP A 282 -14.74 -27.08 8.53
N GLU A 283 -14.92 -25.78 8.32
CA GLU A 283 -15.90 -24.98 9.06
C GLU A 283 -17.33 -25.36 8.66
N LEU A 284 -17.56 -25.63 7.37
CA LEU A 284 -18.83 -26.16 6.88
C LEU A 284 -19.12 -27.54 7.47
N LYS A 285 -18.10 -28.39 7.59
CA LYS A 285 -18.23 -29.72 8.20
C LYS A 285 -18.59 -29.63 9.68
N HIS A 286 -17.97 -28.72 10.44
CA HIS A 286 -18.31 -28.46 11.83
C HIS A 286 -19.71 -27.88 11.98
N PHE A 287 -20.10 -26.94 11.10
CA PHE A 287 -21.44 -26.38 11.08
C PHE A 287 -22.50 -27.46 10.81
N ILE A 288 -22.28 -28.31 9.81
CA ILE A 288 -23.18 -29.45 9.50
C ILE A 288 -23.23 -30.44 10.67
N ALA A 289 -22.11 -30.73 11.33
CA ALA A 289 -22.08 -31.59 12.51
C ALA A 289 -22.90 -30.99 13.67
N GLY A 290 -22.73 -29.70 13.96
CA GLY A 290 -23.54 -28.98 14.96
C GLY A 290 -25.02 -28.91 14.59
N LEU A 291 -25.35 -28.82 13.30
CA LEU A 291 -26.73 -28.86 12.81
C LEU A 291 -27.36 -30.24 13.00
N ARG A 292 -26.59 -31.31 12.74
CA ARG A 292 -27.02 -32.68 13.03
C ARG A 292 -27.26 -32.88 14.52
N GLU A 293 -26.36 -32.39 15.36
CA GLU A 293 -26.51 -32.46 16.82
C GLU A 293 -27.77 -31.72 17.29
N LYS A 294 -27.98 -30.47 16.84
CA LYS A 294 -29.21 -29.71 17.11
C LYS A 294 -30.46 -30.43 16.60
N SER A 295 -30.40 -31.08 15.43
CA SER A 295 -31.51 -31.86 14.89
C SER A 295 -31.81 -33.10 15.75
N THR A 296 -30.79 -33.77 16.27
CA THR A 296 -30.96 -34.88 17.22
C THR A 296 -31.54 -34.42 18.55
N LEU A 297 -31.07 -33.29 19.09
CA LEU A 297 -31.62 -32.69 20.30
C LEU A 297 -33.09 -32.31 20.13
N TYR A 298 -33.44 -31.67 19.01
CA TYR A 298 -34.83 -31.33 18.70
C TYR A 298 -35.71 -32.58 18.63
N LYS A 299 -35.27 -33.65 17.96
CA LYS A 299 -36.02 -34.91 17.89
C LYS A 299 -36.20 -35.53 19.28
N ASN A 300 -35.19 -35.50 20.13
CA ASN A 300 -35.27 -35.99 21.51
C ASN A 300 -36.25 -35.17 22.36
N LEU A 301 -36.15 -33.84 22.32
CA LEU A 301 -37.07 -32.93 23.03
C LEU A 301 -38.51 -33.12 22.56
N ARG A 302 -38.72 -33.28 21.24
CA ARG A 302 -40.04 -33.57 20.68
C ARG A 302 -40.60 -34.92 21.14
N ALA A 303 -39.75 -35.95 21.22
CA ALA A 303 -40.15 -37.25 21.76
C ALA A 303 -40.50 -37.18 23.26
N GLN A 304 -39.75 -36.41 24.05
CA GLN A 304 -40.07 -36.19 25.47
C GLN A 304 -41.41 -35.46 25.65
N LEU A 305 -41.68 -34.42 24.86
CA LEU A 305 -42.98 -33.75 24.87
C LEU A 305 -44.13 -34.70 24.50
N GLN A 306 -43.92 -35.58 23.52
CA GLN A 306 -44.91 -36.58 23.15
C GLN A 306 -45.13 -37.60 24.28
N SER A 307 -44.08 -38.00 25.01
CA SER A 307 -44.18 -38.84 26.21
C SER A 307 -45.02 -38.15 27.28
N PHE A 308 -44.72 -36.89 27.62
CA PHE A 308 -45.49 -36.13 28.62
C PHE A 308 -46.96 -35.95 28.22
N ALA A 309 -47.25 -35.69 26.94
CA ALA A 309 -48.62 -35.63 26.45
C ALA A 309 -49.35 -36.98 26.60
N SER A 310 -48.65 -38.09 26.37
CA SER A 310 -49.21 -39.43 26.56
C SER A 310 -49.46 -39.75 28.04
N GLU A 311 -48.53 -39.38 28.93
CA GLU A 311 -48.66 -39.53 30.38
C GLU A 311 -49.81 -38.68 30.92
N GLN A 312 -49.91 -37.41 30.49
CA GLN A 312 -51.04 -36.54 30.82
C GLN A 312 -52.37 -37.16 30.36
N GLY A 313 -52.41 -37.78 29.18
CA GLY A 313 -53.60 -38.49 28.70
C GLY A 313 -53.96 -39.72 29.53
N VAL A 314 -52.96 -40.50 29.96
CA VAL A 314 -53.16 -41.66 30.86
C VAL A 314 -53.63 -41.20 32.23
N VAL A 315 -53.01 -40.15 32.80
CA VAL A 315 -53.41 -39.55 34.07
C VAL A 315 -54.83 -38.99 33.99
N SER A 316 -55.17 -38.27 32.93
CA SER A 316 -56.53 -37.75 32.72
C SER A 316 -57.56 -38.86 32.65
N ARG A 317 -57.32 -39.93 31.88
CA ARG A 317 -58.23 -41.09 31.84
C ARG A 317 -58.32 -41.80 33.19
N SER A 318 -57.20 -41.92 33.91
CA SER A 318 -57.18 -42.55 35.23
C SER A 318 -57.99 -41.72 36.23
N LEU A 319 -57.89 -40.39 36.14
CA LEU A 319 -58.68 -39.44 36.91
C LEU A 319 -60.18 -39.54 36.55
N ASP A 320 -60.54 -39.69 35.27
CA ASP A 320 -61.92 -39.89 34.84
C ASP A 320 -62.50 -41.24 35.33
N VAL A 321 -61.70 -42.31 35.30
CA VAL A 321 -62.09 -43.62 35.85
C VAL A 321 -62.30 -43.53 37.37
N LEU A 322 -61.42 -42.84 38.08
CA LEU A 322 -61.57 -42.61 39.52
C LEU A 322 -62.82 -41.78 39.83
N LYS A 323 -63.08 -40.71 39.07
CA LYS A 323 -64.32 -39.91 39.18
C LYS A 323 -65.58 -40.74 38.96
N ASN A 324 -65.56 -41.68 38.03
CA ASN A 324 -66.69 -42.57 37.76
C ASN A 324 -66.92 -43.62 38.87
N ILE A 325 -65.88 -44.00 39.61
CA ILE A 325 -65.97 -45.00 40.70
C ILE A 325 -66.41 -44.32 42.01
N ASP A 326 -65.98 -43.08 42.26
CA ASP A 326 -66.29 -42.37 43.50
C ASP A 326 -66.46 -40.85 43.22
N PRO A 327 -67.70 -40.33 43.13
CA PRO A 327 -67.96 -38.91 42.83
C PRO A 327 -67.48 -37.96 43.94
N THR A 328 -67.19 -38.48 45.13
CA THR A 328 -66.61 -37.74 46.27
C THR A 328 -65.14 -37.34 46.04
N ILE A 329 -64.48 -37.91 45.02
CA ILE A 329 -63.10 -37.57 44.66
C ILE A 329 -63.01 -36.17 44.02
N GLU A 330 -64.09 -35.65 43.43
CA GLU A 330 -64.09 -34.29 42.87
C GLU A 330 -64.06 -33.23 43.99
N ASP A 331 -64.80 -33.46 45.07
CA ASP A 331 -64.72 -32.69 46.31
C ASP A 331 -63.37 -32.89 47.02
N ALA A 332 -62.78 -34.09 46.96
CA ALA A 332 -61.44 -34.35 47.49
C ALA A 332 -60.32 -33.69 46.66
N PHE A 333 -60.47 -33.51 45.34
CA PHE A 333 -59.51 -32.79 44.49
C PHE A 333 -59.63 -31.28 44.64
N PHE A 334 -60.85 -30.76 44.80
CA PHE A 334 -61.07 -29.36 45.15
C PHE A 334 -60.53 -29.03 46.55
N ASN A 335 -60.69 -29.97 47.51
CA ASN A 335 -60.10 -29.86 48.83
C ASN A 335 -58.58 -30.15 48.86
N ALA A 336 -58.05 -31.04 48.02
CA ALA A 336 -56.60 -31.35 47.95
C ALA A 336 -55.79 -30.31 47.16
N SER A 337 -56.38 -29.66 46.14
CA SER A 337 -55.81 -28.45 45.54
C SER A 337 -55.86 -27.26 46.49
N ALA A 338 -56.81 -27.23 47.43
CA ALA A 338 -56.78 -26.32 48.58
C ALA A 338 -55.80 -26.75 49.70
N THR A 339 -55.42 -28.04 49.77
CA THR A 339 -54.51 -28.60 50.81
C THR A 339 -53.05 -28.65 50.35
N THR A 340 -52.76 -28.47 49.06
CA THR A 340 -51.39 -28.30 48.52
C THR A 340 -50.99 -26.81 48.44
N LEU A 341 -51.56 -25.99 49.32
CA LEU A 341 -50.99 -24.73 49.75
C LEU A 341 -50.48 -24.92 51.18
N GLU A 342 -49.38 -25.66 51.30
CA GLU A 342 -48.55 -25.60 52.51
C GLU A 342 -48.06 -24.15 52.69
N LYS A 343 -48.66 -23.48 53.67
CA LYS A 343 -47.97 -22.75 54.75
C LYS A 343 -46.62 -22.11 54.34
N PHE A 344 -46.69 -20.85 53.87
CA PHE A 344 -45.86 -19.81 54.47
C PHE A 344 -46.67 -19.13 55.60
N PRO A 345 -46.03 -18.70 56.70
CA PRO A 345 -46.70 -18.50 57.97
C PRO A 345 -47.56 -17.23 57.95
N VAL A 346 -48.85 -17.37 58.21
CA VAL A 346 -49.74 -16.27 58.59
C VAL A 346 -49.98 -16.37 60.09
N GLU A 347 -49.00 -15.88 60.84
CA GLU A 347 -49.31 -15.25 62.12
C GLU A 347 -49.53 -13.76 61.82
N PHE A 348 -50.58 -13.20 62.45
CA PHE A 348 -50.97 -11.79 62.47
C PHE A 348 -52.03 -11.31 61.45
N LEU A 349 -53.25 -11.84 61.57
CA LEU A 349 -54.46 -11.01 61.39
C LEU A 349 -54.91 -10.50 62.76
N GLY A 350 -54.15 -9.51 63.26
CA GLY A 350 -54.63 -8.57 64.26
C GLY A 350 -55.30 -7.40 63.56
N ASN A 351 -56.56 -7.12 63.91
CA ASN A 351 -57.31 -5.89 63.63
C ASN A 351 -57.77 -5.61 62.18
N ILE A 352 -59.08 -5.44 62.03
CA ILE A 352 -59.85 -5.00 60.84
C ILE A 352 -59.31 -3.70 60.20
N SER A 353 -58.49 -2.92 60.91
CA SER A 353 -57.82 -1.73 60.40
C SER A 353 -56.72 -2.05 59.38
N ASP A 354 -55.98 -3.15 59.58
CA ASP A 354 -54.83 -3.49 58.75
C ASP A 354 -55.28 -4.15 57.44
N ALA A 355 -56.39 -4.90 57.46
CA ALA A 355 -57.06 -5.38 56.25
C ALA A 355 -57.64 -4.23 55.38
N LYS A 356 -58.09 -3.13 56.01
CA LYS A 356 -58.53 -1.92 55.29
C LYS A 356 -57.35 -1.16 54.69
N LEU A 357 -56.21 -1.11 55.38
CA LEU A 357 -54.98 -0.52 54.85
C LEU A 357 -54.48 -1.32 53.65
N LEU A 358 -54.44 -2.65 53.77
CA LEU A 358 -54.05 -3.55 52.69
C LEU A 358 -54.99 -3.45 51.47
N CYS A 359 -56.31 -3.33 51.68
CA CYS A 359 -57.25 -3.08 50.59
C CYS A 359 -57.04 -1.71 49.92
N LYS A 360 -56.65 -0.69 50.70
CA LYS A 360 -56.33 0.64 50.16
C LYS A 360 -55.02 0.60 49.35
N ASP A 361 -54.02 -0.13 49.84
CA ASP A 361 -52.76 -0.34 49.12
C ASP A 361 -52.99 -1.14 47.84
N PHE A 362 -53.81 -2.20 47.86
CA PHE A 362 -54.22 -2.92 46.65
C PHE A 362 -55.00 -2.04 45.67
N MET A 363 -55.88 -1.15 46.15
CA MET A 363 -56.57 -0.20 45.29
C MET A 363 -55.59 0.79 44.65
N GLN A 364 -54.60 1.26 45.40
CA GLN A 364 -53.56 2.15 44.90
C GLN A 364 -52.63 1.44 43.90
N ASP A 365 -52.30 0.17 44.13
CA ASP A 365 -51.55 -0.66 43.19
C ASP A 365 -52.33 -0.94 41.91
N ILE A 366 -53.64 -1.15 41.99
CA ILE A 366 -54.52 -1.26 40.80
C ILE A 366 -54.53 0.06 40.03
N GLU A 367 -54.56 1.20 40.70
CA GLU A 367 -54.54 2.52 40.06
C GLU A 367 -53.17 2.82 39.41
N ASN A 368 -52.08 2.42 40.07
CA ASN A 368 -50.71 2.46 39.53
C ASN A 368 -50.55 1.52 38.33
N LEU A 369 -51.12 0.30 38.38
CA LEU A 369 -51.16 -0.62 37.24
C LEU A 369 -51.99 -0.03 36.09
N LYS A 370 -53.12 0.61 36.37
CA LYS A 370 -53.97 1.23 35.35
C LYS A 370 -53.28 2.40 34.66
N THR A 371 -52.56 3.23 35.42
CA THR A 371 -51.75 4.32 34.85
C THR A 371 -50.55 3.79 34.07
N SER A 372 -49.88 2.74 34.53
CA SER A 372 -48.82 2.05 33.79
C SER A 372 -49.33 1.40 32.49
N ILE A 373 -50.53 0.80 32.51
CA ILE A 373 -51.20 0.28 31.31
C ILE A 373 -51.55 1.42 30.34
N ALA A 374 -52.03 2.56 30.83
CA ALA A 374 -52.30 3.72 29.98
C ALA A 374 -51.01 4.30 29.36
N GLN A 375 -49.91 4.35 30.11
CA GLN A 375 -48.60 4.79 29.63
C GLN A 375 -48.02 3.83 28.59
N THR A 376 -48.07 2.51 28.84
CA THR A 376 -47.63 1.50 27.87
C THR A 376 -48.48 1.54 26.60
N HIS A 377 -49.79 1.76 26.71
CA HIS A 377 -50.66 1.94 25.54
C HIS A 377 -50.34 3.22 24.76
N ALA A 378 -49.98 4.31 25.43
CA ALA A 378 -49.52 5.54 24.77
C ALA A 378 -48.18 5.34 24.05
N HIS A 379 -47.23 4.63 24.68
CA HIS A 379 -45.98 4.24 24.04
C HIS A 379 -46.21 3.33 22.83
N LEU A 380 -47.13 2.36 22.94
CA LEU A 380 -47.49 1.46 21.83
C LEU A 380 -48.15 2.22 20.67
N ALA A 381 -48.97 3.23 20.97
CA ALA A 381 -49.54 4.10 19.95
C ALA A 381 -48.47 4.95 19.24
N HIS A 382 -47.46 5.43 19.98
CA HIS A 382 -46.36 6.20 19.40
C HIS A 382 -45.45 5.31 18.53
N THR A 383 -45.05 4.13 19.02
CA THR A 383 -44.25 3.19 18.23
C THR A 383 -44.98 2.69 17.00
N LYS A 384 -46.31 2.51 17.07
CA LYS A 384 -47.12 2.20 15.89
C LYS A 384 -47.08 3.32 14.85
N LYS A 385 -47.16 4.59 15.28
CA LYS A 385 -47.03 5.75 14.38
C LYS A 385 -45.65 5.83 13.75
N ASP A 386 -44.59 5.53 14.50
CA ASP A 386 -43.22 5.50 13.98
C ASP A 386 -43.05 4.36 12.98
N VAL A 387 -43.63 3.18 13.24
CA VAL A 387 -43.64 2.05 12.30
C VAL A 387 -44.43 2.38 11.02
N GLU A 388 -45.56 3.09 11.13
CA GLU A 388 -46.31 3.57 9.97
C GLU A 388 -45.50 4.59 9.14
N SER A 389 -44.76 5.49 9.80
CA SER A 389 -43.87 6.44 9.13
C SER A 389 -42.70 5.73 8.44
N ILE A 390 -42.05 4.77 9.11
CA ILE A 390 -40.96 3.97 8.55
C ILE A 390 -41.46 3.08 7.41
N SER A 391 -42.66 2.52 7.50
CA SER A 391 -43.26 1.78 6.40
C SER A 391 -43.54 2.68 5.19
N GLY A 392 -43.93 3.93 5.42
CA GLY A 392 -44.12 4.92 4.37
C GLY A 392 -42.80 5.27 3.65
N THR A 393 -41.73 5.51 4.41
CA THR A 393 -40.40 5.77 3.81
C THR A 393 -39.84 4.53 3.11
N MET A 394 -40.05 3.33 3.67
CA MET A 394 -39.62 2.09 3.04
C MET A 394 -40.34 1.83 1.71
N ASN A 395 -41.65 2.11 1.63
CA ASN A 395 -42.38 2.02 0.36
C ASN A 395 -41.89 3.05 -0.66
N SER A 396 -41.63 4.29 -0.24
CA SER A 396 -41.04 5.31 -1.12
C SER A 396 -39.66 4.92 -1.64
N VAL A 397 -38.78 4.38 -0.79
CA VAL A 397 -37.46 3.89 -1.20
C VAL A 397 -37.60 2.68 -2.13
N LYS A 398 -38.58 1.80 -1.88
CA LYS A 398 -38.87 0.66 -2.76
C LYS A 398 -39.31 1.13 -4.14
N ASP A 399 -40.17 2.13 -4.24
CA ASP A 399 -40.62 2.71 -5.52
C ASP A 399 -39.44 3.36 -6.28
N ILE A 400 -38.57 4.09 -5.58
CA ILE A 400 -37.35 4.67 -6.16
C ILE A 400 -36.42 3.55 -6.67
N PHE A 401 -36.26 2.48 -5.89
CA PHE A 401 -35.41 1.35 -6.26
C PHE A 401 -35.98 0.56 -7.45
N GLU A 402 -37.29 0.33 -7.49
CA GLU A 402 -37.95 -0.33 -8.64
C GLU A 402 -37.80 0.52 -9.91
N ASN A 403 -37.95 1.84 -9.82
CA ASN A 403 -37.72 2.76 -10.95
C ASN A 403 -36.26 2.80 -11.40
N ALA A 404 -35.30 2.86 -10.47
CA ALA A 404 -33.88 2.82 -10.78
C ALA A 404 -33.49 1.47 -11.41
N THR A 405 -34.02 0.36 -10.90
CA THR A 405 -33.78 -0.98 -11.45
C THR A 405 -34.35 -1.11 -12.85
N SER A 406 -35.53 -0.55 -13.12
CA SER A 406 -36.10 -0.52 -14.48
C SER A 406 -35.23 0.28 -15.44
N THR A 407 -34.74 1.45 -15.00
CA THR A 407 -33.88 2.31 -15.82
C THR A 407 -32.55 1.62 -16.15
N VAL A 408 -31.91 1.02 -15.14
CA VAL A 408 -30.67 0.24 -15.34
C VAL A 408 -30.92 -0.98 -16.23
N ALA A 409 -32.07 -1.64 -16.11
CA ALA A 409 -32.42 -2.77 -17.00
C ALA A 409 -32.59 -2.32 -18.46
N GLU A 410 -33.16 -1.14 -18.70
CA GLU A 410 -33.26 -0.53 -20.03
C GLU A 410 -31.88 -0.17 -20.59
N GLU A 411 -31.01 0.47 -19.81
CA GLU A 411 -29.64 0.80 -20.20
C GLU A 411 -28.81 -0.46 -20.53
N VAL A 412 -28.91 -1.51 -19.71
CA VAL A 412 -28.25 -2.80 -19.97
C VAL A 412 -28.79 -3.44 -21.24
N SER A 413 -30.07 -3.30 -21.54
CA SER A 413 -30.67 -3.79 -22.79
C SER A 413 -30.13 -3.02 -24.00
N GLN A 414 -30.00 -1.70 -23.90
CA GLN A 414 -29.43 -0.85 -24.95
C GLN A 414 -27.95 -1.17 -25.18
N LEU A 415 -27.15 -1.32 -24.13
CA LEU A 415 -25.74 -1.70 -24.22
C LEU A 415 -25.56 -3.10 -24.84
N LYS A 416 -26.44 -4.05 -24.53
CA LYS A 416 -26.42 -5.38 -25.16
C LYS A 416 -26.72 -5.31 -26.66
N GLU A 417 -27.64 -4.44 -27.08
CA GLU A 417 -27.93 -4.26 -28.51
C GLU A 417 -26.76 -3.56 -29.23
N GLN A 418 -26.14 -2.54 -28.63
CA GLN A 418 -24.92 -1.92 -29.17
C GLN A 418 -23.75 -2.91 -29.25
N LEU A 419 -23.59 -3.78 -28.25
CA LEU A 419 -22.57 -4.83 -28.27
C LEU A 419 -22.83 -5.84 -29.40
N ARG A 420 -24.11 -6.15 -29.68
CA ARG A 420 -24.49 -7.04 -30.77
C ARG A 420 -24.26 -6.39 -32.15
N GLU A 421 -24.55 -5.10 -32.28
CA GLU A 421 -24.31 -4.33 -33.51
C GLU A 421 -22.80 -4.26 -33.80
N THR A 422 -22.00 -3.86 -32.82
CA THR A 422 -20.53 -3.83 -32.95
C THR A 422 -19.94 -5.22 -33.22
N GLN A 423 -20.47 -6.29 -32.62
CA GLN A 423 -20.05 -7.66 -32.95
C GLN A 423 -20.38 -8.04 -34.40
N SER A 424 -21.56 -7.65 -34.90
CA SER A 424 -21.93 -7.85 -36.30
C SER A 424 -21.02 -7.08 -37.26
N ASP A 425 -20.63 -5.86 -36.89
CA ASP A 425 -19.70 -5.06 -37.68
C ASP A 425 -18.30 -5.69 -37.70
N ILE A 426 -17.80 -6.18 -36.56
CA ILE A 426 -16.54 -6.93 -36.48
C ILE A 426 -16.59 -8.17 -37.39
N ASP A 427 -17.67 -8.97 -37.32
CA ASP A 427 -17.82 -10.16 -38.15
C ASP A 427 -17.86 -9.81 -39.65
N SER A 428 -18.45 -8.67 -40.01
CA SER A 428 -18.47 -8.16 -41.39
C SER A 428 -17.07 -7.71 -41.85
N LEU A 429 -16.34 -6.99 -41.00
CA LEU A 429 -14.98 -6.54 -41.26
C LEU A 429 -14.03 -7.73 -41.37
N GLU A 430 -14.15 -8.74 -40.52
CA GLU A 430 -13.37 -9.98 -40.63
C GLU A 430 -13.62 -10.70 -41.95
N LYS A 431 -14.88 -10.75 -42.43
CA LYS A 431 -15.19 -11.32 -43.74
C LYS A 431 -14.51 -10.54 -44.85
N THR A 432 -14.57 -9.20 -44.82
CA THR A 432 -13.90 -8.37 -45.83
C THR A 432 -12.38 -8.57 -45.76
N TRP A 433 -11.79 -8.61 -44.57
CA TRP A 433 -10.37 -8.87 -44.37
C TRP A 433 -9.96 -10.23 -44.95
N LYS A 434 -10.70 -11.31 -44.63
CA LYS A 434 -10.46 -12.65 -45.20
C LYS A 434 -10.51 -12.64 -46.73
N THR A 435 -11.47 -11.93 -47.33
CA THR A 435 -11.54 -11.81 -48.80
C THR A 435 -10.36 -11.02 -49.38
N THR A 436 -9.92 -9.95 -48.72
CA THR A 436 -8.76 -9.16 -49.17
C THR A 436 -7.46 -9.96 -49.05
N THR A 437 -7.27 -10.71 -47.96
CA THR A 437 -6.10 -11.59 -47.77
C THR A 437 -6.05 -12.67 -48.84
N GLN A 438 -7.17 -13.35 -49.12
CA GLN A 438 -7.24 -14.31 -50.22
C GLN A 438 -6.93 -13.69 -51.60
N SER A 439 -7.29 -12.42 -51.81
CA SER A 439 -6.93 -11.72 -53.05
C SER A 439 -5.44 -11.39 -53.12
N LEU A 440 -4.82 -11.06 -51.98
CA LEU A 440 -3.38 -10.84 -51.87
C LEU A 440 -2.60 -12.13 -52.11
N ASP A 441 -2.99 -13.25 -51.50
CA ASP A 441 -2.35 -14.55 -51.70
C ASP A 441 -2.42 -14.99 -53.17
N LYS A 442 -3.55 -14.75 -53.84
CA LYS A 442 -3.69 -15.00 -55.29
C LYS A 442 -2.76 -14.10 -56.10
N ASN A 443 -2.64 -12.83 -55.74
CA ASN A 443 -1.73 -11.90 -56.42
C ASN A 443 -0.26 -12.28 -56.19
N GLU A 444 0.09 -12.72 -54.99
CA GLU A 444 1.44 -13.19 -54.65
C GLU A 444 1.78 -14.48 -55.41
N TYR A 445 0.83 -15.41 -55.52
CA TYR A 445 0.99 -16.61 -56.36
C TYR A 445 1.22 -16.25 -57.83
N ILE A 446 0.45 -15.31 -58.39
CA ILE A 446 0.65 -14.82 -59.76
C ILE A 446 2.01 -14.15 -59.90
N PHE A 447 2.44 -13.36 -58.91
CA PHE A 447 3.73 -12.68 -58.92
C PHE A 447 4.91 -13.67 -58.88
N ASN A 448 4.85 -14.66 -58.00
CA ASN A 448 5.87 -15.72 -57.90
C ASN A 448 5.94 -16.57 -59.16
N ARG A 449 4.78 -16.92 -59.74
CA ARG A 449 4.74 -17.60 -61.05
C ARG A 449 5.38 -16.74 -62.15
N LEU A 450 5.16 -15.43 -62.14
CA LEU A 450 5.75 -14.51 -63.12
C LEU A 450 7.27 -14.38 -62.92
N ILE A 451 7.76 -14.47 -61.67
CA ILE A 451 9.20 -14.59 -61.37
C ILE A 451 9.75 -15.92 -61.90
N ASP A 452 9.06 -17.04 -61.71
CA ASP A 452 9.50 -18.35 -62.21
C ASP A 452 9.51 -18.40 -63.75
N GLU A 453 8.51 -17.80 -64.41
CA GLU A 453 8.51 -17.60 -65.87
C GLU A 453 9.69 -16.71 -66.30
N MET A 454 10.01 -15.64 -65.57
CA MET A 454 11.19 -14.80 -65.83
C MET A 454 12.53 -15.52 -65.63
N ILE A 455 12.62 -16.44 -64.66
CA ILE A 455 13.82 -17.25 -64.41
C ILE A 455 13.98 -18.28 -65.53
N ASN A 456 12.90 -18.92 -65.98
CA ASN A 456 12.94 -19.88 -67.09
C ASN A 456 13.21 -19.21 -68.45
N ASP A 457 12.71 -18.01 -68.70
CA ASP A 457 13.01 -17.24 -69.92
C ASP A 457 14.45 -16.69 -69.95
N SER A 458 15.12 -16.61 -68.80
CA SER A 458 16.52 -16.15 -68.73
C SER A 458 17.54 -17.15 -69.32
N ASP A 459 17.13 -18.39 -69.58
CA ASP A 459 17.95 -19.42 -70.22
C ASP A 459 17.84 -19.45 -71.76
N ILE A 460 17.02 -18.59 -72.38
CA ILE A 460 16.90 -18.49 -73.85
C ILE A 460 17.27 -17.07 -74.32
N THR A 461 18.58 -16.82 -74.30
CA THR A 461 19.37 -15.82 -75.03
C THR A 461 18.67 -14.65 -75.75
N GLY A 462 18.97 -13.43 -75.28
CA GLY A 462 19.66 -12.43 -76.07
C GLY A 462 18.95 -11.85 -77.31
N SER A 463 17.87 -11.10 -77.12
CA SER A 463 17.46 -9.97 -77.98
C SER A 463 16.12 -9.44 -77.48
N GLU A 464 16.12 -8.34 -76.70
CA GLU A 464 15.04 -7.34 -76.53
C GLU A 464 15.20 -6.49 -75.24
N SER A 465 16.45 -6.15 -74.89
CA SER A 465 16.75 -5.34 -73.69
C SER A 465 16.23 -3.88 -73.74
N GLY A 466 15.63 -3.44 -74.85
CA GLY A 466 15.05 -2.09 -74.99
C GLY A 466 13.59 -1.97 -74.54
N SER A 467 12.76 -3.02 -74.72
CA SER A 467 11.34 -3.04 -74.32
C SER A 467 11.18 -3.36 -72.82
N TYR A 468 12.09 -4.18 -72.31
CA TYR A 468 12.11 -4.62 -70.91
C TYR A 468 12.46 -3.48 -69.94
N LEU A 469 13.36 -2.57 -70.33
CA LEU A 469 13.78 -1.43 -69.50
C LEU A 469 12.68 -0.36 -69.40
N THR A 470 11.87 -0.21 -70.46
CA THR A 470 10.68 0.66 -70.47
C THR A 470 9.52 0.07 -69.67
N ALA A 471 9.34 -1.26 -69.69
CA ALA A 471 8.38 -1.95 -68.82
C ALA A 471 8.77 -1.87 -67.34
N LEU A 472 10.06 -1.96 -67.01
CA LEU A 472 10.60 -1.76 -65.66
C LEU A 472 10.43 -0.32 -65.17
N ALA A 473 10.63 0.68 -66.04
CA ALA A 473 10.36 2.07 -65.74
C ALA A 473 8.86 2.29 -65.46
N LYS A 474 7.98 1.71 -66.27
CA LYS A 474 6.52 1.81 -66.07
C LYS A 474 6.06 1.12 -64.77
N LYS A 475 6.61 -0.06 -64.44
CA LYS A 475 6.35 -0.72 -63.14
C LYS A 475 6.90 0.05 -61.95
N LYS A 476 8.03 0.76 -62.12
CA LYS A 476 8.57 1.65 -61.08
C LYS A 476 7.63 2.84 -60.84
N ASP A 477 7.09 3.44 -61.90
CA ASP A 477 6.16 4.55 -61.80
C ASP A 477 4.80 4.11 -61.22
N GLU A 478 4.31 2.91 -61.58
CA GLU A 478 3.11 2.31 -60.99
C GLU A 478 3.29 2.00 -59.49
N ASN A 479 4.46 1.49 -59.09
CA ASN A 479 4.79 1.28 -57.69
C ASN A 479 4.95 2.61 -56.92
N GLN A 480 5.49 3.66 -57.55
CA GLN A 480 5.54 4.99 -56.93
C GLN A 480 4.15 5.59 -56.74
N LEU A 481 3.23 5.38 -57.69
CA LEU A 481 1.84 5.81 -57.57
C LEU A 481 1.09 5.05 -56.45
N LEU A 482 1.35 3.75 -56.32
CA LEU A 482 0.84 2.94 -55.22
C LEU A 482 1.36 3.41 -53.86
N VAL A 483 2.65 3.74 -53.77
CA VAL A 483 3.25 4.31 -52.55
C VAL A 483 2.64 5.67 -52.20
N GLN A 484 2.37 6.53 -53.19
CA GLN A 484 1.68 7.79 -52.93
C GLN A 484 0.24 7.58 -52.44
N LYS A 485 -0.51 6.64 -53.05
CA LYS A 485 -1.87 6.30 -52.59
C LYS A 485 -1.87 5.74 -51.17
N THR A 486 -0.94 4.87 -50.82
CA THR A 486 -0.84 4.35 -49.45
C THR A 486 -0.47 5.45 -48.45
N GLN A 487 0.47 6.33 -48.80
CA GLN A 487 0.79 7.50 -47.98
C GLN A 487 -0.42 8.43 -47.78
N GLU A 488 -1.23 8.64 -48.82
CA GLU A 488 -2.45 9.45 -48.71
C GLU A 488 -3.51 8.79 -47.83
N THR A 489 -3.68 7.46 -47.90
CA THR A 489 -4.58 6.73 -46.99
C THR A 489 -4.10 6.76 -45.55
N VAL A 490 -2.78 6.67 -45.31
CA VAL A 490 -2.21 6.81 -43.97
C VAL A 490 -2.45 8.20 -43.42
N ARG A 491 -2.27 9.25 -44.23
CA ARG A 491 -2.55 10.63 -43.82
C ARG A 491 -4.04 10.82 -43.47
N ARG A 492 -4.97 10.26 -44.24
CA ARG A 492 -6.41 10.30 -43.91
C ARG A 492 -6.75 9.56 -42.61
N LEU A 493 -6.09 8.43 -42.34
CA LEU A 493 -6.25 7.71 -41.08
C LEU A 493 -5.68 8.50 -39.88
N GLU A 494 -4.55 9.18 -40.06
CA GLU A 494 -3.99 10.06 -39.03
C GLU A 494 -4.89 11.27 -38.74
N GLU A 495 -5.54 11.82 -39.77
CA GLU A 495 -6.51 12.91 -39.66
C GLU A 495 -7.79 12.45 -38.95
N CYS A 496 -8.33 11.28 -39.32
CA CYS A 496 -9.47 10.66 -38.63
C CYS A 496 -9.15 10.37 -37.15
N LYS A 497 -7.95 9.85 -36.84
CA LYS A 497 -7.47 9.66 -35.45
C LYS A 497 -7.24 10.96 -34.70
N ARG A 498 -7.06 12.09 -35.39
CA ARG A 498 -6.96 13.41 -34.76
C ARG A 498 -8.36 13.91 -34.42
N GLU A 499 -9.29 13.81 -35.35
CA GLU A 499 -10.72 14.16 -35.13
C GLU A 499 -11.33 13.34 -34.00
N GLU A 500 -11.10 12.02 -33.95
CA GLU A 500 -11.54 11.17 -32.83
C GLU A 500 -10.95 11.63 -31.49
N ARG A 501 -9.68 12.05 -31.46
CA ARG A 501 -9.05 12.59 -30.25
C ARG A 501 -9.65 13.93 -29.83
N GLU A 502 -9.95 14.81 -30.78
CA GLU A 502 -10.62 16.08 -30.52
C GLU A 502 -12.03 15.87 -29.97
N ILE A 503 -12.77 14.87 -30.49
CA ILE A 503 -14.09 14.48 -29.98
C ILE A 503 -13.98 13.95 -28.55
N VAL A 504 -13.00 13.07 -28.26
CA VAL A 504 -12.77 12.56 -26.90
C VAL A 504 -12.41 13.68 -25.92
N GLU A 505 -11.55 14.61 -26.31
CA GLU A 505 -11.21 15.78 -25.49
C GLU A 505 -12.39 16.73 -25.30
N PHE A 506 -13.25 16.90 -26.32
CA PHE A 506 -14.51 17.62 -26.18
C PHE A 506 -15.44 16.96 -25.16
N TYR A 507 -15.60 15.63 -25.21
CA TYR A 507 -16.42 14.91 -24.24
C TYR A 507 -15.88 15.00 -22.82
N LYS A 508 -14.56 14.89 -22.63
CA LYS A 508 -13.92 15.12 -21.31
C LYS A 508 -14.14 16.55 -20.81
N HIS A 509 -14.08 17.54 -21.70
CA HIS A 509 -14.32 18.93 -21.32
C HIS A 509 -15.80 19.16 -20.95
N THR A 510 -16.75 18.54 -21.66
CA THR A 510 -18.16 18.59 -21.27
C THR A 510 -18.43 17.85 -19.97
N GLU A 511 -17.76 16.72 -19.71
CA GLU A 511 -17.84 16.00 -18.43
C GLU A 511 -17.31 16.88 -17.30
N TYR A 512 -16.19 17.56 -17.49
CA TYR A 512 -15.65 18.52 -16.53
C TYR A 512 -16.62 19.68 -16.26
N LEU A 513 -17.24 20.26 -17.30
CA LEU A 513 -18.22 21.34 -17.14
C LEU A 513 -19.52 20.88 -16.45
N VAL A 514 -19.93 19.63 -16.67
CA VAL A 514 -21.08 19.05 -15.96
C VAL A 514 -20.72 18.85 -14.49
N LEU A 515 -19.53 18.35 -14.18
CA LEU A 515 -19.06 18.21 -12.79
C LEU A 515 -18.91 19.58 -12.09
N GLU A 516 -18.38 20.59 -12.76
CA GLU A 516 -18.27 21.96 -12.23
C GLU A 516 -19.64 22.60 -11.97
N LYS A 517 -20.64 22.33 -12.82
CA LYS A 517 -22.04 22.75 -12.63
C LYS A 517 -22.72 22.06 -11.43
N PHE A 518 -22.36 20.82 -11.13
CA PHE A 518 -22.86 20.11 -9.95
C PHE A 518 -22.16 20.57 -8.66
N GLU A 519 -20.91 21.06 -8.74
CA GLU A 519 -20.21 21.65 -7.58
C GLU A 519 -20.64 23.10 -7.27
N GLU A 520 -21.29 23.82 -8.20
CA GLU A 520 -21.84 25.16 -7.97
C GLU A 520 -23.28 25.17 -7.39
N GLU A 521 -23.97 24.02 -7.34
CA GLU A 521 -25.35 23.89 -6.82
C GLU A 521 -25.46 23.25 -5.41
N ASP A 522 -24.32 22.92 -4.77
CA ASP A 522 -24.21 22.61 -3.33
C ASP A 522 -23.60 23.81 -2.56
#